data_AF-A0A0J9Y130-F1
#
_entry.id   AF-A0A0J9Y130-F1
#
_cell.length_a   1.000
_cell.length_b   1.000
_cell.length_c   1.000
_cell.angle_alpha   90.00
_cell.angle_beta   90.00
_cell.angle_gamma   90.00
#
_symmetry.space_group_name_H-M   'P 1'
#
loop_
_entity.id
_entity.type
_entity.pdbx_description
1 polymer ?
#
loop_
_entity_poly.entity_id
_entity_poly.type
_entity_poly.pdbx_seq_one_letter_code
_entity_poly.pdbx_strand_id
1 'polypeptide(L)'
;LELDDRPVWVYIIFRKNHCSGHEKMTVNMSFDGPIFWKRQVAYIYCCSCHFHEHEGPLLALLRKLEHRVRRVCIVDTPVDYAFLPDSFFSYMARSMPRLQFIYLREIDLEKINRGTMVELAQHPQLKKLIVHKCRNYEVFEDFHNLPQLLVVKGDIVGLKVNGKPDDTDLSISSELAVSSEDAITSSTSS
;
A
#
# COMPACT_ATOMS: atom_id res chain seq x y z
N LEU A 1 -5.71 18.51 -28.62
CA LEU A 1 -4.83 17.79 -27.67
C LEU A 1 -5.70 16.75 -27.01
N GLU A 2 -5.62 15.48 -27.44
CA GLU A 2 -6.31 14.41 -26.73
C GLU A 2 -5.76 14.36 -25.30
N LEU A 3 -6.65 14.54 -24.31
CA LEU A 3 -6.31 14.31 -22.91
C LEU A 3 -5.97 12.83 -22.78
N ASP A 4 -4.70 12.52 -22.50
CA ASP A 4 -4.28 11.16 -22.22
C ASP A 4 -5.03 10.64 -20.98
N ASP A 5 -6.06 9.83 -21.19
CA ASP A 5 -6.92 9.25 -20.13
C ASP A 5 -6.46 7.85 -19.70
N ARG A 6 -5.24 7.44 -20.10
CA ARG A 6 -4.72 6.13 -19.70
C ARG A 6 -4.64 6.04 -18.17
N PRO A 7 -5.07 4.93 -17.55
CA PRO A 7 -4.98 4.77 -16.10
C PRO A 7 -3.53 4.84 -15.62
N VAL A 8 -3.34 5.42 -14.44
CA VAL A 8 -2.03 5.59 -13.81
C VAL A 8 -1.93 4.69 -12.59
N TRP A 9 -0.81 4.00 -12.47
CA TRP A 9 -0.40 3.27 -11.27
C TRP A 9 0.76 4.00 -10.64
N VAL A 10 0.66 4.30 -9.36
CA VAL A 10 1.68 5.03 -8.62
C VAL A 10 2.39 4.07 -7.67
N TYR A 11 3.70 4.02 -7.75
CA TYR A 11 4.58 3.31 -6.82
C TYR A 11 5.43 4.33 -6.09
N ILE A 12 5.15 4.56 -4.82
CA ILE A 12 5.94 5.40 -3.92
C ILE A 12 6.86 4.47 -3.15
N ILE A 13 8.16 4.61 -3.39
CA ILE A 13 9.19 3.71 -2.89
C ILE A 13 10.10 4.52 -1.99
N PHE A 14 10.00 4.25 -0.69
CA PHE A 14 10.90 4.81 0.30
C PHE A 14 12.20 4.01 0.31
N ARG A 15 13.32 4.73 0.25
CA ARG A 15 14.66 4.14 0.27
C ARG A 15 15.39 4.59 1.52
N LYS A 16 16.04 3.64 2.19
CA LYS A 16 17.07 3.91 3.20
C LYS A 16 18.33 4.43 2.48
N ASN A 17 18.72 5.67 2.74
CA ASN A 17 19.97 6.22 2.21
C ASN A 17 20.83 6.77 3.36
N HIS A 18 22.04 6.25 3.50
CA HIS A 18 23.04 6.66 4.49
C HIS A 18 24.01 7.73 3.96
N CYS A 19 23.67 8.45 2.89
CA CYS A 19 24.60 9.34 2.19
C CYS A 19 23.98 10.68 1.79
N SER A 20 24.81 11.71 1.73
CA SER A 20 24.48 13.08 1.33
C SER A 20 23.81 13.16 -0.06
N GLY A 21 22.85 14.09 -0.23
CA GLY A 21 22.15 14.34 -1.50
C GLY A 21 20.83 13.56 -1.71
N HIS A 22 20.36 12.81 -0.70
CA HIS A 22 19.08 12.08 -0.71
C HIS A 22 17.81 12.94 -0.60
N GLU A 23 17.95 14.27 -0.57
CA GLU A 23 16.85 15.25 -0.49
C GLU A 23 16.05 15.38 -1.80
N LYS A 24 16.55 14.80 -2.90
CA LYS A 24 15.87 14.87 -4.21
C LYS A 24 14.93 13.69 -4.45
N MET A 25 13.64 13.99 -4.52
CA MET A 25 12.63 13.06 -5.02
C MET A 25 12.88 12.75 -6.50
N THR A 26 12.96 11.47 -6.86
CA THR A 26 13.16 11.03 -8.26
C THR A 26 11.88 10.41 -8.80
N VAL A 27 11.50 10.74 -10.03
CA VAL A 27 10.28 10.23 -10.68
C VAL A 27 10.66 9.59 -12.00
N ASN A 28 10.24 8.34 -12.21
CA ASN A 28 10.37 7.63 -13.47
C ASN A 28 8.96 7.24 -13.99
N MET A 29 8.62 7.73 -15.18
CA MET A 29 7.37 7.39 -15.84
C MET A 29 7.64 6.26 -16.83
N SER A 30 7.10 5.08 -16.55
CA SER A 30 7.13 3.94 -17.45
C SER A 30 5.80 3.80 -18.19
N PHE A 31 5.90 3.53 -19.49
CA PHE A 31 4.79 3.10 -20.33
C PHE A 31 4.92 1.61 -20.70
N ASP A 32 6.00 0.96 -20.25
CA ASP A 32 6.47 -0.37 -20.64
C ASP A 32 6.09 -1.42 -19.60
N GLY A 33 4.80 -1.49 -19.27
CA GLY A 33 4.27 -2.73 -18.69
C GLY A 33 4.39 -3.89 -19.68
N PRO A 34 4.18 -5.16 -19.27
CA PRO A 34 3.90 -6.24 -20.20
C PRO A 34 3.01 -5.75 -21.34
N ILE A 35 3.34 -6.11 -22.58
CA ILE A 35 2.87 -5.53 -23.87
C ILE A 35 1.34 -5.23 -23.95
N PHE A 36 0.54 -5.88 -23.10
CA PHE A 36 -0.92 -5.73 -22.99
C PHE A 36 -1.40 -4.65 -21.99
N TRP A 37 -0.50 -3.96 -21.30
CA TRP A 37 -0.84 -2.98 -20.27
C TRP A 37 -0.97 -1.58 -20.88
N LYS A 38 -2.18 -1.23 -21.33
CA LYS A 38 -2.52 0.15 -21.73
C LYS A 38 -2.67 1.06 -20.51
N ARG A 39 -1.59 1.24 -19.75
CA ARG A 39 -1.51 2.07 -18.54
C ARG A 39 -0.15 2.74 -18.42
N GLN A 40 -0.11 3.80 -17.63
CA GLN A 40 1.11 4.49 -17.24
C GLN A 40 1.48 4.07 -15.82
N VAL A 41 2.77 3.92 -15.53
CA VAL A 41 3.29 3.63 -14.20
C VAL A 41 4.23 4.74 -13.78
N ALA A 42 3.95 5.37 -12.64
CA ALA A 42 4.80 6.38 -12.03
C ALA A 42 5.55 5.75 -10.86
N TYR A 43 6.87 5.58 -11.00
CA TYR A 43 7.75 5.19 -9.91
C TYR A 43 8.31 6.45 -9.27
N ILE A 44 7.97 6.69 -8.01
CA ILE A 44 8.38 7.85 -7.23
C ILE A 44 9.27 7.34 -6.10
N TYR A 45 10.48 7.86 -6.04
CA TYR A 45 11.47 7.48 -5.05
C TYR A 45 11.73 8.64 -4.09
N CYS A 46 11.53 8.38 -2.80
CA CYS A 46 11.70 9.34 -1.71
C CYS A 46 12.69 8.76 -0.67
N CYS A 47 13.45 9.61 0.04
CA CYS A 47 14.07 9.14 1.28
C CYS A 47 13.02 9.04 2.37
N SER A 48 13.08 8.01 3.21
CA SER A 48 12.28 7.95 4.44
C SER A 48 12.68 9.04 5.44
N CYS A 49 13.97 9.36 5.49
CA CYS A 49 14.61 10.25 6.45
C CYS A 49 14.16 11.73 6.39
N HIS A 50 13.75 12.23 5.22
CA HIS A 50 13.38 13.64 5.00
C HIS A 50 11.99 13.75 4.36
N PHE A 51 11.03 12.88 4.74
CA PHE A 51 9.71 12.89 4.07
C PHE A 51 9.00 14.24 4.14
N HIS A 52 9.16 15.01 5.22
CA HIS A 52 8.58 16.34 5.34
C HIS A 52 9.00 17.30 4.19
N GLU A 53 10.21 17.17 3.66
CA GLU A 53 10.68 17.92 2.49
C GLU A 53 10.12 17.36 1.18
N HIS A 54 9.83 16.05 1.15
CA HIS A 54 9.29 15.36 -0.01
C HIS A 54 7.76 15.48 -0.14
N GLU A 55 7.02 15.73 0.95
CA GLU A 55 5.55 15.73 0.97
C GLU A 55 4.97 16.75 -0.02
N GLY A 56 5.46 18.00 0.01
CA GLY A 56 5.01 19.05 -0.89
C GLY A 56 5.21 18.70 -2.38
N PRO A 57 6.44 18.38 -2.81
CA PRO A 57 6.72 17.91 -4.17
C PRO A 57 5.92 16.67 -4.58
N LEU A 58 5.76 15.70 -3.67
CA LEU A 58 4.99 14.49 -3.90
C LEU A 58 3.52 14.83 -4.17
N LEU A 59 2.88 15.62 -3.31
CA LEU A 59 1.49 16.05 -3.51
C LEU A 59 1.32 16.87 -4.79
N ALA A 60 2.26 17.76 -5.11
CA ALA A 60 2.24 18.53 -6.35
C ALA A 60 2.30 17.64 -7.61
N LEU A 61 3.06 16.54 -7.55
CA LEU A 61 3.09 15.54 -8.61
C LEU A 61 1.78 14.75 -8.68
N LEU A 62 1.29 14.25 -7.54
CA LEU A 62 0.06 13.45 -7.48
C LEU A 62 -1.15 14.21 -8.00
N ARG A 63 -1.26 15.51 -7.72
CA ARG A 63 -2.33 16.37 -8.24
C ARG A 63 -2.41 16.39 -9.77
N LYS A 64 -1.29 16.20 -10.47
CA LYS A 64 -1.28 16.12 -11.95
C LYS A 64 -1.83 14.79 -12.47
N LEU A 65 -1.85 13.76 -11.63
CA LEU A 65 -2.20 12.38 -12.01
C LEU A 65 -3.52 11.91 -11.39
N GLU A 66 -4.00 12.58 -10.32
CA GLU A 66 -5.03 12.08 -9.39
C GLU A 66 -6.31 11.58 -10.04
N HIS A 67 -6.83 12.25 -11.07
CA HIS A 67 -8.03 11.83 -11.80
C HIS A 67 -7.87 10.53 -12.61
N ARG A 68 -6.63 10.08 -12.82
CA ARG A 68 -6.29 8.88 -13.59
C ARG A 68 -5.75 7.77 -12.71
N VAL A 69 -5.39 8.06 -11.44
CA VAL A 69 -4.82 7.07 -10.53
C VAL A 69 -5.85 5.98 -10.24
N ARG A 70 -5.46 4.73 -10.50
CA ARG A 70 -6.26 3.53 -10.15
C ARG A 70 -5.62 2.67 -9.08
N ARG A 71 -4.30 2.77 -8.92
CA ARG A 71 -3.54 2.01 -7.92
C ARG A 71 -2.49 2.88 -7.29
N VAL A 72 -2.38 2.80 -5.97
CA VAL A 72 -1.27 3.35 -5.21
C VAL A 72 -0.60 2.22 -4.45
N CYS A 73 0.69 2.06 -4.65
CA CYS A 73 1.55 1.13 -3.95
C CYS A 73 2.58 1.95 -3.17
N ILE A 74 2.58 1.82 -1.85
CA ILE A 74 3.54 2.48 -0.97
C ILE A 74 4.38 1.40 -0.33
N VAL A 75 5.68 1.44 -0.59
CA VAL A 75 6.62 0.41 -0.14
C VAL A 75 7.79 1.10 0.55
N ASP A 76 8.05 0.69 1.79
CA ASP A 76 9.31 0.97 2.47
C ASP A 76 10.26 -0.23 2.35
N THR A 77 11.56 0.01 2.32
CA THR A 77 12.58 -1.04 2.20
C THR A 77 13.94 -0.56 2.75
N PRO A 78 14.52 -1.20 3.78
CA PRO A 78 13.91 -1.63 5.04
C PRO A 78 14.05 -0.56 6.15
N VAL A 79 12.93 -0.34 6.84
CA VAL A 79 12.70 0.27 8.17
C VAL A 79 13.78 1.24 8.68
N ASP A 80 13.46 2.52 8.55
CA ASP A 80 13.70 3.56 9.57
C ASP A 80 12.73 4.72 9.30
N TYR A 81 11.43 4.48 9.54
CA TYR A 81 10.42 5.54 9.72
C TYR A 81 9.99 6.30 8.46
N ALA A 82 9.55 5.62 7.39
CA ALA A 82 8.75 6.31 6.37
C ALA A 82 7.45 6.85 6.99
N PHE A 83 7.50 8.11 7.41
CA PHE A 83 6.42 8.81 8.08
C PHE A 83 5.39 9.26 7.06
N LEU A 84 4.26 8.55 6.93
CA LEU A 84 3.13 9.05 6.15
C LEU A 84 2.08 9.69 7.07
N PRO A 85 1.78 10.99 6.90
CA PRO A 85 0.78 11.65 7.71
C PRO A 85 -0.64 11.19 7.30
N ASP A 86 -1.58 11.28 8.24
CA ASP A 86 -3.01 11.04 8.00
C ASP A 86 -3.54 11.81 6.79
N SER A 87 -3.10 13.07 6.63
CA SER A 87 -3.44 13.94 5.51
C SER A 87 -3.14 13.33 4.14
N PHE A 88 -2.11 12.49 4.03
CA PHE A 88 -1.77 11.80 2.79
C PHE A 88 -2.83 10.76 2.43
N PHE A 89 -3.31 10.01 3.43
CA PHE A 89 -4.37 9.03 3.26
C PHE A 89 -5.73 9.69 3.00
N SER A 90 -6.05 10.79 3.71
CA SER A 90 -7.26 11.58 3.42
C SER A 90 -7.22 12.18 2.01
N TYR A 91 -6.04 12.63 1.55
CA TYR A 91 -5.86 13.12 0.18
C TYR A 91 -6.17 12.03 -0.85
N MET A 92 -5.66 10.80 -0.67
CA MET A 92 -5.98 9.66 -1.54
C MET A 92 -7.49 9.38 -1.56
N ALA A 93 -8.15 9.36 -0.40
CA ALA A 93 -9.57 9.11 -0.29
C ALA A 93 -10.43 10.19 -0.95
N ARG A 94 -10.02 11.47 -0.89
CA ARG A 94 -10.87 12.58 -1.39
C ARG A 94 -10.56 12.99 -2.82
N SER A 95 -9.31 12.84 -3.26
CA SER A 95 -8.82 13.49 -4.50
C SER A 95 -8.57 12.51 -5.64
N MET A 96 -8.57 11.19 -5.39
CA MET A 96 -8.33 10.16 -6.41
C MET A 96 -9.62 9.39 -6.73
N PRO A 97 -10.58 9.97 -7.46
CA PRO A 97 -11.94 9.42 -7.61
C PRO A 97 -11.99 8.05 -8.31
N ARG A 98 -10.91 7.66 -8.99
CA ARG A 98 -10.79 6.38 -9.70
C ARG A 98 -9.89 5.37 -8.97
N LEU A 99 -9.51 5.64 -7.72
CA LEU A 99 -8.67 4.77 -6.92
C LEU A 99 -9.39 3.46 -6.60
N GLN A 100 -8.75 2.34 -6.96
CA GLN A 100 -9.32 1.01 -6.81
C GLN A 100 -8.52 0.12 -5.87
N PHE A 101 -7.20 0.33 -5.80
CA PHE A 101 -6.32 -0.48 -4.98
C PHE A 101 -5.33 0.40 -4.23
N ILE A 102 -5.20 0.14 -2.94
CA ILE A 102 -4.13 0.67 -2.11
C ILE A 102 -3.35 -0.53 -1.59
N TYR A 103 -2.04 -0.52 -1.80
CA TYR A 103 -1.12 -1.54 -1.31
C TYR A 103 -0.07 -0.85 -0.45
N LEU A 104 0.03 -1.27 0.80
CA LEU A 104 0.97 -0.76 1.79
C LEU A 104 1.90 -1.90 2.19
N ARG A 105 3.22 -1.70 2.11
CA ARG A 105 4.19 -2.70 2.53
C ARG A 105 5.22 -2.11 3.49
N GLU A 106 5.39 -2.77 4.64
CA GLU A 106 6.37 -2.41 5.68
C GLU A 106 6.24 -0.96 6.18
N ILE A 107 5.01 -0.42 6.16
CA ILE A 107 4.70 0.93 6.63
C ILE A 107 4.19 0.89 8.07
N ASP A 108 4.52 1.91 8.85
CA ASP A 108 3.88 2.17 10.15
C ASP A 108 2.60 2.97 9.97
N LEU A 109 1.46 2.41 10.39
CA LEU A 109 0.14 2.99 10.15
C LEU A 109 -0.50 3.63 11.40
N GLU A 110 0.28 3.82 12.48
CA GLU A 110 -0.18 4.39 13.76
C GLU A 110 -0.92 5.72 13.61
N LYS A 111 -0.53 6.55 12.63
CA LYS A 111 -1.04 7.91 12.48
C LYS A 111 -2.35 8.01 11.70
N ILE A 112 -2.88 6.90 11.19
CA ILE A 112 -4.11 6.93 10.39
C ILE A 112 -5.30 7.02 11.34
N ASN A 113 -6.06 8.10 11.20
CA ASN A 113 -7.19 8.37 12.06
C ASN A 113 -8.44 7.65 11.58
N ARG A 114 -9.36 7.36 12.53
CA ARG A 114 -10.67 6.78 12.24
C ARG A 114 -11.47 7.57 11.20
N GLY A 115 -11.37 8.90 11.19
CA GLY A 115 -12.06 9.74 10.20
C GLY A 115 -11.61 9.45 8.77
N THR A 116 -10.30 9.34 8.53
CA THR A 116 -9.73 8.96 7.23
C THR A 116 -10.15 7.56 6.81
N MET A 117 -10.27 6.63 7.78
CA MET A 117 -10.77 5.29 7.50
C MET A 117 -12.23 5.26 7.05
N VAL A 118 -13.10 6.11 7.62
CA VAL A 118 -14.48 6.28 7.14
C VAL A 118 -14.49 6.73 5.68
N GLU A 119 -13.64 7.68 5.32
CA GLU A 119 -13.56 8.19 3.95
C GLU A 119 -13.05 7.13 2.97
N LEU A 120 -12.04 6.35 3.35
CA LEU A 120 -11.56 5.23 2.55
C LEU A 120 -12.63 4.14 2.40
N ALA A 121 -13.37 3.82 3.47
CA ALA A 121 -14.44 2.84 3.43
C ALA A 121 -15.60 3.27 2.52
N GLN A 122 -15.89 4.57 2.45
CA GLN A 122 -16.93 5.15 1.60
C GLN A 122 -16.45 5.46 0.17
N HIS A 123 -15.18 5.21 -0.15
CA HIS A 123 -14.63 5.55 -1.45
C HIS A 123 -15.32 4.76 -2.57
N PRO A 124 -15.92 5.42 -3.58
CA PRO A 124 -16.88 4.80 -4.50
C PRO A 124 -16.28 3.72 -5.41
N GLN A 125 -14.96 3.75 -5.61
CA GLN A 125 -14.27 2.79 -6.48
C GLN A 125 -13.25 1.93 -5.75
N LEU A 126 -13.02 2.13 -4.44
CA LEU A 126 -11.99 1.38 -3.74
C LEU A 126 -12.48 -0.06 -3.59
N LYS A 127 -11.69 -1.01 -4.09
CA LYS A 127 -12.07 -2.43 -4.10
C LYS A 127 -11.30 -3.24 -3.08
N LYS A 128 -10.07 -2.83 -2.78
CA LYS A 128 -9.15 -3.60 -1.97
C LYS A 128 -8.09 -2.71 -1.36
N LEU A 129 -7.93 -2.83 -0.05
CA LEU A 129 -6.77 -2.34 0.69
C LEU A 129 -5.93 -3.54 1.12
N ILE A 130 -4.64 -3.52 0.80
CA ILE A 130 -3.70 -4.59 1.15
C ILE A 130 -2.67 -4.01 2.10
N VAL A 131 -2.53 -4.67 3.23
CA VAL A 131 -1.58 -4.33 4.28
C VAL A 131 -0.60 -5.49 4.40
N HIS A 132 0.65 -5.29 3.99
CA HIS A 132 1.67 -6.34 3.92
C HIS A 132 2.84 -6.01 4.85
N LYS A 133 3.04 -6.78 5.92
CA LYS A 133 4.09 -6.55 6.93
C LYS A 133 4.09 -5.13 7.51
N CYS A 134 2.94 -4.44 7.52
CA CYS A 134 2.81 -3.15 8.19
C CYS A 134 2.70 -3.32 9.71
N ARG A 135 2.89 -2.23 10.45
CA ARG A 135 2.67 -2.14 11.90
C ARG A 135 1.50 -1.22 12.20
N ASN A 136 0.93 -1.33 13.40
CA ASN A 136 -0.13 -0.45 13.90
C ASN A 136 -1.33 -0.32 12.95
N TYR A 137 -1.77 -1.44 12.38
CA TYR A 137 -2.82 -1.50 11.37
C TYR A 137 -4.17 -1.97 11.94
N GLU A 138 -4.30 -2.07 13.26
CA GLU A 138 -5.50 -2.53 13.96
C GLU A 138 -6.70 -1.62 13.65
N VAL A 139 -6.45 -0.33 13.42
CA VAL A 139 -7.47 0.64 12.98
C VAL A 139 -8.16 0.25 11.67
N PHE A 140 -7.57 -0.63 10.86
CA PHE A 140 -8.20 -1.15 9.64
C PHE A 140 -9.12 -2.34 9.92
N GLU A 141 -8.79 -3.16 10.92
CA GLU A 141 -9.55 -4.36 11.29
C GLU A 141 -10.90 -3.99 11.95
N ASP A 142 -10.95 -2.86 12.66
CA ASP A 142 -12.16 -2.29 13.27
C ASP A 142 -13.26 -1.89 12.26
N PHE A 143 -12.93 -1.76 10.96
CA PHE A 143 -13.85 -1.24 9.95
C PHE A 143 -14.39 -2.34 9.04
N HIS A 144 -15.49 -2.97 9.47
CA HIS A 144 -16.22 -3.99 8.68
C HIS A 144 -16.69 -3.50 7.30
N ASN A 145 -16.84 -2.19 7.10
CA ASN A 145 -17.25 -1.59 5.83
C ASN A 145 -16.08 -1.27 4.88
N LEU A 146 -14.83 -1.56 5.28
CA LEU A 146 -13.69 -1.32 4.43
C LEU A 146 -13.68 -2.30 3.25
N PRO A 147 -13.51 -1.83 1.99
CA PRO A 147 -13.45 -2.70 0.83
C PRO A 147 -12.33 -3.75 0.94
N GLN A 148 -12.71 -5.04 1.02
CA GLN A 148 -11.86 -6.24 1.10
C GLN A 148 -10.44 -5.97 1.63
N LEU A 149 -10.32 -5.72 2.94
CA LEU A 149 -9.03 -5.67 3.61
C LEU A 149 -8.31 -7.03 3.45
N LEU A 150 -7.07 -7.00 2.97
CA LEU A 150 -6.20 -8.16 2.90
C LEU A 150 -4.94 -7.90 3.73
N VAL A 151 -4.81 -8.62 4.84
CA VAL A 151 -3.63 -8.58 5.70
C VAL A 151 -2.67 -9.70 5.31
N VAL A 152 -1.44 -9.34 4.95
CA VAL A 152 -0.38 -10.27 4.56
C VAL A 152 0.76 -10.16 5.58
N LYS A 153 0.93 -11.17 6.43
CA LYS A 153 1.94 -11.17 7.50
C LYS A 153 3.30 -11.73 7.07
N GLY A 154 3.32 -12.68 6.15
CA GLY A 154 4.54 -13.34 5.65
C GLY A 154 5.06 -12.76 4.34
N ASP A 155 6.20 -13.28 3.86
CA ASP A 155 6.67 -12.97 2.52
C ASP A 155 5.73 -13.56 1.46
N ILE A 156 5.48 -12.80 0.40
CA ILE A 156 4.75 -13.29 -0.77
C ILE A 156 5.72 -14.09 -1.63
N VAL A 157 5.80 -15.40 -1.36
CA VAL A 157 6.59 -16.35 -2.14
C VAL A 157 5.90 -16.60 -3.49
N GLY A 158 6.65 -16.55 -4.60
CA GLY A 158 6.12 -16.72 -5.96
C GLY A 158 6.14 -15.45 -6.83
N LEU A 159 6.52 -14.30 -6.27
CA LEU A 159 6.89 -13.08 -7.02
C LEU A 159 8.41 -13.04 -7.31
N LYS A 160 9.04 -14.21 -7.49
CA LYS A 160 10.35 -14.26 -8.16
C LYS A 160 10.10 -13.84 -9.60
N VAL A 161 10.58 -12.67 -9.97
CA VAL A 161 10.76 -12.27 -11.37
C VAL A 161 11.47 -13.44 -12.04
N ASN A 162 10.87 -14.00 -13.09
CA ASN A 162 11.51 -15.01 -13.94
C ASN A 162 12.84 -14.44 -14.43
N GLY A 163 13.90 -14.82 -13.73
CA GLY A 163 15.25 -14.31 -13.86
C GLY A 163 16.22 -15.37 -13.36
N LYS A 164 16.13 -16.54 -14.00
CA LYS A 164 16.92 -17.78 -13.91
C LYS A 164 16.56 -18.78 -12.79
N PRO A 165 16.57 -20.08 -13.12
CA PRO A 165 16.27 -21.15 -12.18
C PRO A 165 17.50 -21.40 -11.33
N ASP A 166 17.32 -21.57 -10.03
CA ASP A 166 18.21 -22.44 -9.30
C ASP A 166 17.35 -23.28 -8.35
N ASP A 167 17.56 -24.58 -8.46
CA ASP A 167 16.78 -25.64 -7.87
C ASP A 167 16.82 -25.54 -6.34
N THR A 168 15.65 -25.49 -5.70
CA THR A 168 15.47 -26.05 -4.36
C THR A 168 13.98 -26.24 -4.11
N ASP A 169 13.61 -27.50 -4.22
CA ASP A 169 12.34 -28.12 -3.92
C ASP A 169 11.94 -27.83 -2.47
N LEU A 170 10.85 -27.10 -2.21
CA LEU A 170 10.32 -26.93 -0.85
C LEU A 170 8.78 -26.87 -0.86
N SER A 171 8.24 -28.08 -0.69
CA SER A 171 6.99 -28.47 -0.04
C SER A 171 6.13 -27.37 0.59
N ILE A 172 4.88 -27.29 0.13
CA ILE A 172 3.78 -26.52 0.73
C ILE A 172 3.28 -27.29 1.97
N SER A 173 3.45 -26.72 3.16
CA SER A 173 2.68 -27.10 4.34
C SER A 173 1.69 -25.98 4.66
N SER A 174 0.43 -26.24 4.34
CA SER A 174 -0.71 -25.40 4.73
C SER A 174 -1.23 -25.88 6.08
N GLU A 175 -1.01 -25.11 7.14
CA GLU A 175 -1.80 -25.23 8.37
C GLU A 175 -2.69 -23.99 8.53
N LEU A 176 -3.98 -24.21 8.28
CA LEU A 176 -5.06 -23.32 8.68
C LEU A 176 -5.23 -23.44 10.20
N ALA A 177 -5.01 -22.35 10.94
CA ALA A 177 -5.55 -22.23 12.28
C ALA A 177 -6.86 -21.44 12.22
N VAL A 178 -7.96 -22.19 12.15
CA VAL A 178 -9.32 -21.75 12.51
C VAL A 178 -9.40 -21.71 14.03
N SER A 179 -9.96 -20.65 14.59
CA SER A 179 -10.59 -20.71 15.90
C SER A 179 -11.76 -19.74 15.93
N SER A 180 -12.96 -20.27 15.71
CA SER A 180 -14.25 -19.64 15.99
C SER A 180 -14.65 -19.88 17.45
N GLU A 181 -15.52 -19.00 17.94
CA GLU A 181 -15.92 -18.73 19.32
C GLU A 181 -16.83 -19.80 19.99
N ASP A 182 -17.03 -19.55 21.31
CA ASP A 182 -18.18 -19.88 22.16
C ASP A 182 -18.33 -21.26 22.82
N ALA A 183 -18.36 -21.28 24.17
CA ALA A 183 -19.63 -21.34 24.92
C ALA A 183 -19.42 -21.47 26.45
N ILE A 184 -20.31 -20.79 27.14
CA ILE A 184 -20.52 -20.69 28.59
C ILE A 184 -21.25 -21.95 29.11
N THR A 185 -20.91 -22.49 30.29
CA THR A 185 -21.79 -22.74 31.46
C THR A 185 -21.28 -23.83 32.44
N SER A 186 -21.77 -23.65 33.67
CA SER A 186 -21.51 -24.24 35.00
C SER A 186 -21.81 -25.74 35.25
N SER A 187 -21.28 -26.19 36.41
CA SER A 187 -21.73 -27.30 37.32
C SER A 187 -21.54 -28.75 36.82
N THR A 188 -21.10 -29.77 37.58
CA THR A 188 -21.25 -30.07 39.02
C THR A 188 -20.30 -31.21 39.45
N SER A 189 -20.03 -31.28 40.77
CA SER A 189 -19.78 -32.46 41.64
C SER A 189 -18.59 -33.42 41.42
N SER A 190 -17.70 -33.47 42.41
CA SER A 190 -17.64 -34.53 43.45
C SER A 190 -16.88 -34.03 44.68
#